data_AF-A0A838GG09-F1
#
_entry.id   AF-A0A838GG09-F1
#
_cell.length_a   1.000
_cell.length_b   1.000
_cell.length_c   1.000
_cell.angle_alpha   90.00
_cell.angle_beta   90.00
_cell.angle_gamma   90.00
#
_symmetry.space_group_name_H-M   'P 1'
#
loop_
_entity.id
_entity.type
_entity.pdbx_description
1 polymer ?
#
loop_
_entity_poly.entity_id
_entity_poly.type
_entity_poly.pdbx_seq_one_letter_code
_entity_poly.pdbx_strand_id
1 'polypeptide(L)'
;MPAPPAAAGPLPASYARYGPSHLDGEVEDIRDIEVAAPKAWAAGTAKTGLALILLPLHPLLVLGGLLFRGSSPKKTEKHYILGVRRSDGREEQARIEGDPLGALPRRGDYVSLWGSPRYGVLVVRRGYNHSVHAEIRVRRA
;
A
#
# COMPACT_ATOMS: atom_id res chain seq x y z
N MET A 1 -1.27 9.17 34.46
CA MET A 1 -0.85 8.63 33.14
C MET A 1 -1.51 7.26 32.98
N PRO A 2 -2.21 6.98 31.87
CA PRO A 2 -2.69 5.63 31.62
C PRO A 2 -1.50 4.67 31.57
N ALA A 3 -1.66 3.48 32.16
CA ALA A 3 -0.63 2.44 32.11
C ALA A 3 -0.34 2.08 30.63
N PRO A 4 0.93 1.81 30.26
CA PRO A 4 1.23 1.31 28.93
C PRO A 4 0.37 0.05 28.68
N PRO A 5 -0.20 -0.10 27.47
CA PRO A 5 -1.02 -1.27 27.15
C PRO A 5 -0.22 -2.55 27.47
N ALA A 6 -0.93 -3.55 28.00
CA ALA A 6 -0.35 -4.83 28.38
C ALA A 6 0.61 -5.29 27.27
N ALA A 7 1.87 -5.47 27.64
CA ALA A 7 2.98 -5.70 26.72
C ALA A 7 2.57 -6.70 25.64
N ALA A 8 2.78 -6.32 24.39
CA ALA A 8 2.54 -7.17 23.23
C ALA A 8 3.07 -8.58 23.52
N GLY A 9 2.22 -9.59 23.35
CA GLY A 9 2.65 -10.98 23.47
C GLY A 9 3.87 -11.25 22.57
N PRO A 10 4.70 -12.24 22.90
CA PRO A 10 5.86 -12.55 22.07
C PRO A 10 5.41 -12.85 20.63
N LEU A 11 6.17 -12.34 19.66
CA LEU A 11 5.94 -12.68 18.26
C LEU A 11 6.00 -14.21 18.09
N PRO A 12 5.08 -14.81 17.31
CA PRO A 12 5.14 -16.25 17.05
C PRO A 12 6.49 -16.62 16.41
N ALA A 13 7.05 -17.77 16.78
CA ALA A 13 8.37 -18.22 16.30
C ALA A 13 8.48 -18.25 14.76
N SER A 14 7.37 -18.44 14.05
CA SER A 14 7.30 -18.38 12.58
C SER A 14 7.72 -17.03 11.99
N TYR A 15 7.72 -15.95 12.79
CA TYR A 15 8.13 -14.61 12.37
C TYR A 15 9.62 -14.32 12.56
N ALA A 16 10.36 -15.19 13.27
CA ALA A 16 11.81 -15.03 13.44
C ALA A 16 12.56 -14.94 12.09
N ARG A 17 12.04 -15.62 11.05
CA ARG A 17 12.59 -15.57 9.68
C ARG A 17 12.59 -14.19 9.03
N TYR A 18 11.79 -13.24 9.54
CA TYR A 18 11.71 -11.87 9.04
C TYR A 18 12.63 -10.90 9.78
N GLY A 19 13.31 -11.37 10.83
CA GLY A 19 14.12 -10.52 11.70
C GLY A 19 13.27 -9.58 12.58
N PRO A 20 13.91 -8.60 13.25
CA PRO A 20 13.20 -7.61 14.05
C PRO A 20 12.22 -6.80 13.19
N SER A 21 11.08 -6.42 13.77
CA SER A 21 10.16 -5.49 13.11
C SER A 21 10.82 -4.14 12.88
N HIS A 22 10.52 -3.50 11.76
CA HIS A 22 11.01 -2.15 11.48
C HIS A 22 10.28 -1.10 12.30
N LEU A 23 8.99 -1.35 12.58
CA LEU A 23 8.16 -0.51 13.42
C LEU A 23 7.27 -1.39 14.29
N ASP A 24 7.26 -1.12 15.57
CA ASP A 24 6.42 -1.77 16.57
C ASP A 24 5.84 -0.75 17.54
N GLY A 25 4.57 -0.90 17.88
CA GLY A 25 3.88 0.04 18.74
C GLY A 25 2.37 -0.03 18.65
N GLU A 26 1.73 0.90 19.35
CA GLU A 26 0.28 1.05 19.39
C GLU A 26 -0.20 1.93 18.24
N VAL A 27 -1.27 1.51 17.55
CA VAL A 27 -1.88 2.30 16.48
C VAL A 27 -2.70 3.45 17.07
N GLU A 28 -2.28 4.69 16.86
CA GLU A 28 -2.99 5.87 17.36
C GLU A 28 -3.97 6.47 16.35
N ASP A 29 -3.68 6.36 15.07
CA ASP A 29 -4.47 6.96 13.98
C ASP A 29 -4.48 6.07 12.74
N ILE A 30 -5.59 6.09 12.00
CA ILE A 30 -5.77 5.35 10.74
C ILE A 30 -6.49 6.26 9.75
N ARG A 31 -5.87 6.50 8.60
CA ARG A 31 -6.45 7.29 7.50
C ARG A 31 -6.50 6.46 6.23
N ASP A 32 -7.64 6.47 5.55
CA ASP A 32 -7.81 5.89 4.21
C ASP A 32 -7.67 7.00 3.17
N ILE A 33 -6.83 6.78 2.17
CA ILE A 33 -6.59 7.70 1.07
C ILE A 33 -6.65 6.92 -0.23
N GLU A 34 -7.58 7.30 -1.11
CA GLU A 34 -7.60 6.79 -2.48
C GLU A 34 -6.63 7.59 -3.35
N VAL A 35 -5.62 6.91 -3.89
CA VAL A 35 -4.63 7.51 -4.77
C VAL A 35 -4.87 7.00 -6.19
N ALA A 36 -4.90 7.92 -7.16
CA ALA A 36 -4.92 7.52 -8.56
C ALA A 36 -3.59 6.82 -8.89
N ALA A 37 -3.65 5.57 -9.36
CA ALA A 37 -2.44 4.82 -9.69
C ALA A 37 -1.61 5.59 -10.73
N PRO A 38 -0.27 5.60 -10.60
CA PRO A 38 0.59 6.31 -11.52
C PRO A 38 0.32 5.83 -12.96
N LYS A 39 -0.04 6.77 -13.83
CA LYS A 39 -0.31 6.50 -15.24
C LYS A 39 0.96 5.93 -15.88
N ALA A 40 0.94 4.65 -16.26
CA ALA A 40 2.03 3.99 -16.95
C ALA A 40 2.33 4.72 -18.27
N TRP A 41 3.30 5.63 -18.25
CA TRP A 41 3.70 6.47 -19.38
C TRP A 41 4.27 5.65 -20.56
N ALA A 42 4.71 4.41 -20.31
CA ALA A 42 5.28 3.52 -21.31
C ALA A 42 4.26 2.94 -22.32
N ALA A 43 2.96 2.90 -22.00
CA ALA A 43 1.95 2.35 -22.93
C ALA A 43 1.47 3.38 -23.98
N GLY A 44 1.75 4.67 -23.76
CA GLY A 44 1.34 5.75 -24.67
C GLY A 44 2.24 5.87 -25.89
N THR A 45 3.56 5.76 -25.71
CA THR A 45 4.56 6.01 -26.77
C THR A 45 4.53 4.96 -27.88
N ALA A 46 4.30 3.68 -27.55
CA ALA A 46 4.22 2.60 -28.54
C ALA A 46 2.99 2.73 -29.46
N LYS A 47 1.84 3.18 -28.93
CA LYS A 47 0.60 3.33 -29.70
C LYS A 47 0.65 4.51 -30.67
N THR A 48 1.28 5.62 -30.27
CA THR A 48 1.42 6.80 -31.13
C THR A 48 2.37 6.55 -32.30
N GLY A 49 3.45 5.79 -32.08
CA GLY A 49 4.37 5.41 -33.15
C GLY A 49 3.72 4.52 -34.22
N LEU A 50 2.90 3.54 -33.80
CA LEU A 50 2.20 2.64 -34.73
C LEU A 50 1.12 3.37 -35.55
N ALA A 51 0.39 4.31 -34.95
CA ALA A 51 -0.65 5.08 -35.64
C ALA A 51 -0.09 5.99 -36.75
N LEU A 52 1.09 6.57 -36.55
CA LEU A 52 1.78 7.38 -37.57
C LEU A 52 2.21 6.57 -38.80
N ILE A 53 2.58 5.30 -38.60
CA ILE A 53 3.01 4.39 -39.68
C ILE A 53 1.80 3.89 -40.49
N LEU A 54 0.65 3.65 -39.85
CA LEU A 54 -0.54 3.09 -40.49
C LEU A 54 -1.47 4.14 -41.13
N LEU A 55 -1.30 5.43 -40.78
CA LEU A 55 -2.09 6.55 -41.29
C LEU A 55 -2.16 6.64 -42.84
N PRO A 56 -1.06 6.48 -43.60
CA PRO A 56 -1.12 6.58 -45.06
C PRO A 56 -1.75 5.36 -45.73
N LEU A 57 -1.73 4.19 -45.08
CA LEU A 57 -2.32 2.97 -45.64
C LEU A 57 -3.83 2.91 -45.42
N HIS A 58 -4.31 3.17 -44.19
CA HIS A 58 -5.71 2.92 -43.81
C HIS A 58 -6.32 4.10 -43.01
N PRO A 59 -6.54 5.26 -43.64
CA PRO A 59 -6.92 6.50 -42.94
C PRO A 59 -8.26 6.40 -42.18
N LEU A 60 -9.26 5.67 -42.73
CA LEU A 60 -10.57 5.48 -42.09
C LEU A 60 -10.50 4.63 -40.82
N LEU A 61 -9.62 3.62 -40.78
CA LEU A 61 -9.43 2.76 -39.59
C LEU A 61 -8.71 3.50 -38.47
N VAL A 62 -7.74 4.36 -38.81
CA VAL A 62 -7.04 5.18 -37.81
C VAL A 62 -7.95 6.26 -37.23
N LEU A 63 -8.79 6.91 -38.05
CA LEU A 63 -9.80 7.85 -37.56
C LEU A 63 -10.84 7.17 -36.65
N GLY A 64 -11.31 5.98 -37.02
CA GLY A 64 -12.24 5.20 -36.20
C GLY A 64 -11.63 4.79 -34.86
N GLY A 65 -10.37 4.34 -34.85
CA GLY A 65 -9.65 3.98 -33.62
C GLY A 65 -9.34 5.17 -32.69
N LEU A 66 -9.20 6.38 -33.24
CA LEU A 66 -9.01 7.61 -32.47
C LEU A 66 -10.29 8.08 -31.76
N LEU A 67 -11.46 7.83 -32.36
CA LEU A 67 -12.76 8.18 -31.77
C LEU A 67 -13.20 7.19 -30.69
N PHE A 68 -12.80 5.91 -30.80
CA PHE A 68 -12.94 4.91 -29.73
C PHE A 68 -11.80 4.98 -28.70
N ARG A 69 -11.46 6.20 -28.26
CA ARG A 69 -10.58 6.42 -27.11
C ARG A 69 -11.35 6.09 -25.81
N GLY A 70 -11.71 4.82 -25.67
CA GLY A 70 -12.36 4.28 -24.48
C GLY A 70 -11.55 4.69 -23.27
N SER A 71 -12.19 5.38 -22.33
CA SER A 71 -11.57 5.77 -21.07
C SER A 71 -11.10 4.49 -20.39
N SER A 72 -9.79 4.21 -20.45
CA SER A 72 -9.24 3.12 -19.65
C SER A 72 -9.60 3.43 -18.19
N PRO A 73 -10.21 2.48 -17.45
CA PRO A 73 -10.59 2.71 -16.08
C PRO A 73 -9.34 3.17 -15.32
N LYS A 74 -9.42 4.35 -14.68
CA LYS A 74 -8.36 4.82 -13.79
C LYS A 74 -8.24 3.76 -12.70
N LYS A 75 -7.15 2.99 -12.71
CA LYS A 75 -6.83 2.14 -11.56
C LYS A 75 -6.66 3.06 -10.36
N THR A 76 -7.52 2.96 -9.38
CA THR A 76 -7.36 3.58 -8.07
C THR A 76 -6.69 2.58 -7.16
N GLU A 77 -5.73 3.04 -6.37
CA GLU A 77 -5.05 2.26 -5.34
C GLU A 77 -5.41 2.84 -3.98
N LYS A 78 -5.84 1.97 -3.06
CA LYS A 78 -6.16 2.37 -1.69
C LYS A 78 -4.90 2.38 -0.86
N HIS A 79 -4.64 3.49 -0.18
CA HIS A 79 -3.53 3.64 0.74
C HIS A 79 -4.07 3.84 2.15
N TYR A 80 -3.64 3.01 3.09
CA TYR A 80 -3.95 3.19 4.51
C TYR A 80 -2.71 3.76 5.20
N ILE A 81 -2.85 4.95 5.80
CA ILE A 81 -1.80 5.55 6.63
C ILE A 81 -2.11 5.25 8.09
N LEU A 82 -1.15 4.63 8.76
CA LEU A 82 -1.19 4.26 10.17
C LEU A 82 -0.23 5.18 10.94
N GLY A 83 -0.73 5.87 11.97
CA GLY A 83 0.10 6.50 12.99
C GLY A 83 0.39 5.47 14.08
N VAL A 84 1.66 5.18 14.35
CA VAL A 84 2.07 4.17 15.34
C VAL A 84 2.93 4.84 16.39
N ARG A 85 2.48 4.79 17.64
CA ARG A 85 3.26 5.23 18.80
C ARG A 85 4.11 4.09 19.33
N ARG A 86 5.42 4.29 19.28
CA ARG A 86 6.42 3.34 19.77
C ARG A 86 6.50 3.37 21.29
N SER A 87 7.16 2.36 21.85
CA SER A 87 7.42 2.25 23.29
C SER A 87 8.28 3.39 23.85
N ASP A 88 9.10 4.04 23.01
CA ASP A 88 9.89 5.22 23.37
C ASP A 88 9.07 6.54 23.34
N GLY A 89 7.78 6.45 23.03
CA GLY A 89 6.85 7.58 22.94
C GLY A 89 6.89 8.32 21.61
N ARG A 90 7.76 7.95 20.67
CA ARG A 90 7.79 8.56 19.34
C ARG A 90 6.63 8.06 18.49
N GLU A 91 6.06 8.96 17.70
CA GLU A 91 5.07 8.63 16.69
C GLU A 91 5.76 8.49 15.32
N GLU A 92 5.52 7.37 14.65
CA GLU A 92 6.00 7.11 13.31
C GLU A 92 4.84 6.72 12.39
N GLN A 93 4.94 7.07 11.11
CA GLN A 93 3.93 6.72 10.12
C GLN A 93 4.31 5.47 9.35
N ALA A 94 3.33 4.59 9.18
CA ALA A 94 3.38 3.47 8.27
C ALA A 94 2.31 3.62 7.18
N ARG A 95 2.61 3.14 5.99
CA ARG A 95 1.70 3.15 4.83
C ARG A 95 1.50 1.74 4.32
N ILE A 96 0.25 1.30 4.21
CA ILE A 96 -0.13 0.09 3.48
C ILE A 96 -0.57 0.52 2.08
N GLU A 97 0.12 0.03 1.06
CA GLU A 97 -0.19 0.28 -0.36
C GLU A 97 -0.95 -0.93 -0.93
N GLY A 98 -2.24 -0.76 -1.23
CA GLY A 98 -3.13 -1.81 -1.72
C GLY A 98 -4.14 -2.29 -0.68
N ASP A 99 -4.77 -3.44 -0.95
CA ASP A 99 -5.82 -3.98 -0.08
C ASP A 99 -5.22 -4.82 1.06
N PRO A 100 -5.38 -4.40 2.33
CA PRO A 100 -5.00 -5.20 3.46
C PRO A 100 -5.94 -6.42 3.59
N LEU A 101 -5.34 -7.58 3.83
CA LEU A 101 -6.02 -8.85 4.08
C LEU A 101 -5.67 -9.35 5.48
N GLY A 102 -6.64 -9.99 6.13
CA GLY A 102 -6.46 -10.57 7.46
C GLY A 102 -6.79 -9.59 8.57
N ALA A 103 -5.89 -9.46 9.54
CA ALA A 103 -6.11 -8.75 10.80
C ALA A 103 -5.96 -7.23 10.67
N LEU A 104 -6.94 -6.56 10.07
CA LEU A 104 -6.94 -5.10 9.91
C LEU A 104 -6.60 -4.38 11.22
N PRO A 105 -5.57 -3.52 11.24
CA PRO A 105 -5.24 -2.73 12.42
C PRO A 105 -6.41 -1.83 12.80
N ARG A 106 -6.66 -1.69 14.11
CA ARG A 106 -7.59 -0.71 14.68
C ARG A 106 -6.84 0.21 15.62
N ARG A 107 -7.42 1.38 15.88
CA ARG A 107 -6.88 2.29 16.89
C ARG A 107 -6.82 1.59 18.26
N GLY A 108 -5.69 1.68 18.93
CA GLY A 108 -5.37 0.99 20.19
C GLY A 108 -4.74 -0.39 20.01
N ASP A 109 -4.68 -0.93 18.79
CA ASP A 109 -4.02 -2.23 18.58
C ASP A 109 -2.50 -2.10 18.66
N TYR A 110 -1.85 -3.10 19.26
CA TYR A 110 -0.40 -3.21 19.19
C TYR A 110 0.01 -4.03 17.96
N VAL A 111 0.88 -3.47 17.13
CA VAL A 111 1.30 -4.09 15.86
C VAL A 111 2.82 -4.17 15.76
N SER A 112 3.30 -5.17 15.03
CA SER A 112 4.68 -5.26 14.53
C SER A 112 4.65 -5.27 13.01
N LEU A 113 5.38 -4.34 12.38
CA LEU A 113 5.33 -4.07 10.96
C LEU A 113 6.70 -4.28 10.30
N TRP A 114 6.69 -4.91 9.13
CA TRP A 114 7.84 -5.10 8.25
C TRP A 114 7.55 -4.51 6.89
N GLY A 115 8.59 -3.96 6.26
CA GLY A 115 8.39 -3.13 5.08
C GLY A 115 9.67 -2.53 4.54
N SER A 116 9.52 -1.47 3.76
CA SER A 116 10.65 -0.69 3.26
C SER A 116 10.42 0.79 3.59
N PRO A 117 11.39 1.48 4.21
CA PRO A 117 11.26 2.91 4.42
C PRO A 117 11.29 3.63 3.06
N ARG A 118 10.34 4.54 2.84
CA ARG A 118 10.30 5.43 1.66
C ARG A 118 9.85 6.81 2.10
N TYR A 119 10.66 7.82 1.81
CA TYR A 119 10.36 9.23 2.11
C TYR A 119 9.96 9.46 3.59
N GLY A 120 10.63 8.80 4.53
CA GLY A 120 10.34 8.93 5.97
C GLY A 120 9.11 8.16 6.47
N VAL A 121 8.45 7.36 5.62
CA VAL A 121 7.30 6.54 5.98
C VAL A 121 7.63 5.07 5.75
N LEU A 122 7.23 4.17 6.66
CA LEU A 122 7.40 2.73 6.46
C LEU A 122 6.33 2.19 5.51
N VAL A 123 6.70 1.79 4.29
CA VAL A 123 5.78 1.10 3.39
C VAL A 123 5.69 -0.37 3.80
N VAL A 124 4.54 -0.73 4.39
CA VAL A 124 4.26 -2.03 4.97
C VAL A 124 4.10 -3.07 3.87
N ARG A 125 4.82 -4.18 4.01
CA ARG A 125 4.65 -5.39 3.18
C ARG A 125 3.99 -6.52 3.96
N ARG A 126 4.17 -6.51 5.27
CA ARG A 126 3.68 -7.52 6.20
C ARG A 126 3.56 -6.91 7.59
N GLY A 127 2.58 -7.34 8.35
CA GLY A 127 2.45 -6.99 9.75
C GLY A 127 1.91 -8.14 10.56
N TYR A 128 1.96 -7.98 11.87
CA TYR A 128 1.32 -8.86 12.84
C TYR A 128 0.58 -7.97 13.84
N ASN A 129 -0.71 -8.25 14.02
CA ASN A 129 -1.54 -7.58 15.01
C ASN A 129 -1.54 -8.45 16.27
N HIS A 130 -0.95 -7.94 17.34
CA HIS A 130 -0.82 -8.64 18.61
C HIS A 130 -2.14 -8.70 19.38
N SER A 131 -3.03 -7.73 19.20
CA SER A 131 -4.34 -7.70 19.86
C SER A 131 -5.24 -8.85 19.42
N VAL A 132 -5.18 -9.21 18.14
CA VAL A 132 -6.01 -10.27 17.54
C VAL A 132 -5.20 -11.50 17.13
N HIS A 133 -3.91 -11.53 17.48
CA HIS A 133 -2.97 -12.62 17.21
C HIS A 133 -2.96 -13.12 15.76
N ALA A 134 -2.98 -12.20 14.80
CA ALA A 134 -3.11 -12.55 13.39
C ALA A 134 -2.31 -11.67 12.44
N GLU A 135 -2.03 -12.21 11.26
CA GLU A 135 -1.19 -11.58 10.24
C GLU A 135 -1.95 -10.48 9.48
N ILE A 136 -1.25 -9.38 9.22
CA ILE A 136 -1.62 -8.35 8.24
C ILE A 136 -0.86 -8.63 6.95
N ARG A 137 -1.58 -9.01 5.90
CA ARG A 137 -1.03 -9.15 4.54
C ARG A 137 -1.47 -7.99 3.68
N VAL A 138 -0.63 -7.61 2.73
CA VAL A 138 -0.95 -6.58 1.75
C VAL A 138 -1.00 -7.22 0.38
N ARG A 139 -2.16 -7.17 -0.28
CA ARG A 139 -2.30 -7.58 -1.67
C ARG A 139 -2.06 -6.37 -2.56
N ARG A 140 -0.97 -6.39 -3.32
CA ARG A 140 -0.71 -5.39 -4.36
C ARG A 140 -1.63 -5.64 -5.57
N ALA A 141 -2.17 -4.56 -6.13
CA ALA A 141 -3.01 -4.55 -7.33
C ALA A 141 -2.21 -4.43 -8.64
#